data_AF-A0A6V6ZLE9-F1
#
_entry.id   AF-A0A6V6ZLE9-F1
#
_cell.length_a   1.000
_cell.length_b   1.000
_cell.length_c   1.000
_cell.angle_alpha   90.00
_cell.angle_beta   90.00
_cell.angle_gamma   90.00
#
_symmetry.space_group_name_H-M   'P 1'
#
loop_
_entity.id
_entity.type
_entity.pdbx_description
1 polymer ?
#
loop_
_entity_poly.entity_id
_entity_poly.type
_entity_poly.pdbx_seq_one_letter_code
_entity_poly.pdbx_strand_id
1 'polypeptide(L)'
;MDELKIPTTQKSDKGKVVQISLHRRIELWAETHEDYAELCFALKEVGNLGSHGERVREKHYFGALEIYSHVLTQLFENDAAKMKELAAKIRAEIKGKPVT
;
A
#
# COMPACT_ATOMS: atom_id res chain seq x y z
N MET A 1 -1.49 1.30 -7.43
CA MET A 1 -0.17 1.96 -7.32
C MET A 1 -0.09 3.28 -8.08
N ASP A 2 -1.08 3.61 -8.93
CA ASP A 2 -1.09 4.88 -9.67
C ASP A 2 -1.26 6.09 -8.74
N GLU A 3 -2.12 5.96 -7.71
CA GLU A 3 -2.26 6.95 -6.63
C GLU A 3 -0.96 7.21 -5.87
N LEU A 4 -0.11 6.18 -5.78
CA LEU A 4 1.23 6.27 -5.16
C LEU A 4 2.28 6.85 -6.13
N LYS A 5 1.88 7.21 -7.35
CA LYS A 5 2.73 7.78 -8.41
C LYS A 5 3.94 6.92 -8.78
N ILE A 6 3.83 5.61 -8.57
CA ILE A 6 4.88 4.66 -9.00
C ILE A 6 4.88 4.58 -10.52
N PRO A 7 6.04 4.77 -11.19
CA PRO A 7 6.13 4.73 -12.65
C PRO A 7 5.47 3.49 -13.27
N THR A 8 4.91 3.65 -14.46
CA THR A 8 4.38 2.55 -15.28
C THR A 8 5.30 2.17 -16.43
N THR A 9 6.33 2.97 -16.69
CA THR A 9 7.31 2.74 -17.74
C THR A 9 8.73 2.93 -17.24
N GLN A 10 9.70 2.28 -17.90
CA GLN A 10 11.12 2.50 -17.68
C GLN A 10 11.89 2.44 -19.00
N LYS A 11 13.08 3.02 -19.04
CA LYS A 11 13.99 2.86 -20.18
C LYS A 11 14.65 1.49 -20.12
N SER A 12 14.44 0.69 -21.16
CA SER A 12 15.14 -0.59 -21.35
C SER A 12 16.63 -0.39 -21.64
N ASP A 13 17.42 -1.46 -21.50
CA ASP A 13 18.84 -1.47 -21.84
C ASP A 13 19.11 -1.09 -23.31
N LYS A 14 18.12 -1.31 -24.18
CA LYS A 14 18.15 -0.92 -25.61
C LYS A 14 17.75 0.53 -25.84
N GLY A 15 17.60 1.31 -24.77
CA GLY A 15 17.25 2.73 -24.81
C GLY A 15 15.78 3.04 -25.10
N LYS A 16 14.94 2.04 -25.36
CA LYS A 16 13.49 2.21 -25.61
C LYS A 16 12.72 2.33 -24.30
N VAL A 17 11.70 3.18 -24.25
CA VAL A 17 10.74 3.24 -23.14
C VAL A 17 9.80 2.04 -23.26
N VAL A 18 9.67 1.26 -22.19
CA VAL A 18 8.82 0.06 -22.12
C VAL A 18 7.90 0.12 -20.91
N GLN A 19 6.72 -0.48 -21.01
CA GLN A 19 5.84 -0.71 -19.86
C GLN A 19 6.51 -1.67 -18.88
N ILE A 20 6.38 -1.39 -17.58
CA ILE A 20 6.90 -2.26 -16.52
C ILE A 20 5.77 -3.07 -15.87
N SER A 21 6.12 -4.30 -15.46
CA SER A 21 5.17 -5.24 -14.85
C SER A 21 4.72 -4.77 -13.46
N LEU A 22 3.58 -5.27 -12.98
CA LEU A 22 3.14 -5.05 -11.60
C LEU A 22 4.24 -5.44 -10.60
N HIS A 23 4.93 -6.55 -10.83
CA HIS A 23 6.05 -6.98 -10.00
C HIS A 23 7.13 -5.91 -9.90
N ARG A 24 7.58 -5.37 -11.04
CA ARG A 24 8.58 -4.30 -11.07
C ARG A 24 8.09 -3.03 -10.39
N ARG A 25 6.80 -2.72 -10.50
CA ARG A 25 6.20 -1.58 -9.79
C ARG A 25 6.23 -1.77 -8.27
N ILE A 26 5.99 -2.99 -7.78
CA ILE A 26 6.12 -3.31 -6.34
C ILE A 26 7.59 -3.19 -5.89
N GLU A 27 8.56 -3.66 -6.68
CA GLU A 27 9.99 -3.49 -6.38
C GLU A 27 10.39 -2.01 -6.25
N LEU A 28 9.97 -1.16 -7.19
CA LEU A 28 10.26 0.28 -7.13
C LEU A 28 9.63 0.94 -5.91
N TRP A 29 8.46 0.47 -5.48
CA TRP A 29 7.81 0.99 -4.29
C TRP A 29 8.49 0.51 -3.00
N ALA A 30 9.01 -0.72 -2.99
CA ALA A 30 9.76 -1.30 -1.87
C ALA A 30 10.98 -0.45 -1.47
N GLU A 31 11.57 0.32 -2.39
CA GLU A 31 12.67 1.25 -2.11
C GLU A 31 12.33 2.28 -1.01
N THR A 32 11.04 2.55 -0.77
CA THR A 32 10.59 3.51 0.25
C THR A 32 9.58 2.93 1.24
N HIS A 33 8.98 1.78 0.94
CA HIS A 33 7.89 1.17 1.70
C HIS A 33 8.02 -0.36 1.70
N GLU A 34 9.18 -0.86 2.12
CA GLU A 34 9.54 -2.29 2.08
C GLU A 34 8.49 -3.19 2.75
N ASP A 35 8.09 -2.87 3.98
CA ASP A 35 7.13 -3.65 4.76
C ASP A 35 5.80 -3.84 4.02
N TYR A 36 5.29 -2.80 3.35
CA TYR A 36 4.05 -2.88 2.60
C TYR A 36 4.23 -3.55 1.23
N ALA A 37 5.42 -3.45 0.64
CA ALA A 37 5.73 -4.11 -0.62
C ALA A 37 5.78 -5.63 -0.47
N GLU A 38 6.36 -6.15 0.64
CA GLU A 38 6.38 -7.58 0.95
C GLU A 38 4.95 -8.14 1.03
N LEU A 39 4.06 -7.45 1.73
CA LEU A 39 2.63 -7.78 1.79
C LEU A 39 1.99 -7.79 0.40
N CYS A 40 2.27 -6.79 -0.44
CA CYS A 40 1.75 -6.74 -1.81
C CYS A 40 2.31 -7.85 -2.73
N PHE A 41 3.51 -8.37 -2.48
CA PHE A 41 4.01 -9.53 -3.21
C PHE A 41 3.18 -10.79 -2.92
N ALA A 42 2.79 -11.02 -1.67
CA ALA A 42 1.90 -12.13 -1.32
C ALA A 42 0.54 -12.02 -2.04
N LEU A 43 -0.03 -10.80 -2.14
CA LEU A 43 -1.25 -10.56 -2.92
C LEU A 43 -1.08 -10.89 -4.40
N LYS A 44 0.04 -10.46 -5.00
CA LYS A 44 0.39 -10.77 -6.38
C LYS A 44 0.49 -12.28 -6.59
N GLU A 45 1.12 -13.02 -5.69
CA GLU A 45 1.24 -14.47 -5.80
C GLU A 45 -0.12 -15.17 -5.81
N VAL A 46 -1.02 -14.79 -4.91
CA VAL A 46 -2.40 -15.30 -4.91
C VAL A 46 -3.13 -14.96 -6.21
N GLY A 47 -3.00 -13.73 -6.71
CA GLY A 47 -3.57 -13.32 -7.99
C GLY A 47 -3.01 -14.10 -9.19
N ASN A 48 -1.69 -14.34 -9.20
CA ASN A 48 -1.03 -15.13 -10.24
C ASN A 48 -1.56 -16.56 -10.27
N LEU A 49 -1.66 -17.23 -9.11
CA LEU A 49 -2.24 -18.57 -8.99
C LEU A 49 -3.65 -18.61 -9.59
N GLY A 50 -4.51 -17.65 -9.22
CA GLY A 50 -5.87 -17.58 -9.73
C GLY A 50 -5.93 -17.36 -11.24
N SER A 51 -5.12 -16.43 -11.78
CA SER A 51 -5.12 -16.09 -13.20
C SER A 51 -4.60 -17.22 -14.11
N HIS A 52 -3.71 -18.07 -13.58
CA HIS A 52 -3.17 -19.23 -14.29
C HIS A 52 -4.07 -20.47 -14.17
N GLY A 53 -5.23 -20.36 -13.52
CA GLY A 53 -6.16 -21.49 -13.32
C GLY A 53 -5.68 -22.49 -12.27
N GLU A 54 -4.71 -22.11 -11.43
CA GLU A 54 -4.21 -22.96 -10.36
C GLU A 54 -5.15 -22.95 -9.15
N ARG A 55 -4.98 -23.94 -8.27
CA ARG A 55 -5.87 -24.12 -7.12
C ARG A 55 -5.56 -23.12 -6.00
N VAL A 56 -6.37 -22.07 -5.91
CA VAL A 56 -6.39 -21.17 -4.75
C VAL A 56 -7.22 -21.82 -3.63
N ARG A 57 -6.63 -21.94 -2.42
CA ARG A 57 -7.35 -22.43 -1.23
C ARG A 57 -8.10 -21.27 -0.58
N GLU A 58 -9.22 -21.57 0.06
CA GLU A 58 -10.04 -20.61 0.81
C GLU A 58 -9.19 -19.72 1.75
N LYS A 59 -8.28 -20.32 2.52
CA LYS A 59 -7.37 -19.58 3.41
C LYS A 59 -6.44 -18.58 2.69
N HIS A 60 -6.05 -18.84 1.45
CA HIS A 60 -5.22 -17.90 0.67
C HIS A 60 -6.05 -16.69 0.26
N TYR A 61 -7.33 -16.90 -0.07
CA TYR A 61 -8.24 -15.83 -0.45
C TYR A 61 -8.53 -14.91 0.74
N PHE A 62 -8.90 -15.46 1.89
CA PHE A 62 -9.14 -14.67 3.09
C PHE A 62 -7.88 -13.95 3.59
N GLY A 63 -6.73 -14.62 3.61
CA GLY A 63 -5.47 -13.98 3.97
C GLY A 63 -5.10 -12.84 3.01
N ALA A 64 -5.34 -13.00 1.71
CA ALA A 64 -5.13 -11.92 0.74
C ALA A 64 -6.08 -10.73 0.99
N LEU A 65 -7.34 -10.97 1.32
CA LEU A 65 -8.28 -9.88 1.66
C LEU A 65 -7.87 -9.14 2.93
N GLU A 66 -7.42 -9.86 3.95
CA GLU A 66 -6.95 -9.28 5.21
C GLU A 66 -5.71 -8.39 4.99
N ILE A 67 -4.71 -8.90 4.26
CA ILE A 67 -3.52 -8.14 3.89
C ILE A 67 -3.91 -6.90 3.06
N TYR A 68 -4.79 -7.07 2.07
CA TYR A 68 -5.24 -5.96 1.23
C TYR A 68 -5.93 -4.86 2.05
N SER A 69 -6.83 -5.24 2.96
CA SER A 69 -7.49 -4.31 3.88
C SER A 69 -6.47 -3.57 4.74
N HIS A 70 -5.50 -4.29 5.32
CA HIS A 70 -4.46 -3.69 6.15
C HIS A 70 -3.64 -2.66 5.37
N VAL A 71 -3.15 -3.01 4.18
CA VAL A 71 -2.34 -2.10 3.35
C VAL A 71 -3.14 -0.85 2.96
N LEU A 72 -4.41 -1.00 2.59
CA LEU A 72 -5.26 0.16 2.27
C LEU A 72 -5.46 1.09 3.47
N THR A 73 -5.71 0.53 4.65
CA THR A 73 -5.82 1.31 5.89
C THR A 73 -4.54 2.08 6.17
N GLN A 74 -3.37 1.45 6.06
CA GLN A 74 -2.10 2.13 6.31
C GLN A 74 -1.80 3.25 5.30
N LEU A 75 -2.19 3.08 4.03
CA LEU A 75 -1.88 4.05 2.98
C LEU A 75 -2.87 5.22 2.91
N PHE A 76 -4.14 4.97 3.17
CA PHE A 76 -5.21 5.94 2.86
C PHE A 76 -6.03 6.35 4.06
N GLU A 77 -6.00 5.58 5.16
CA GLU A 77 -6.65 5.99 6.39
C GLU A 77 -5.71 6.97 7.10
N ASN A 78 -5.89 8.25 6.76
CA ASN A 78 -5.05 9.36 7.22
C ASN A 78 -5.32 9.66 8.70
N ASP A 79 -4.84 8.78 9.58
CA ASP A 79 -4.96 8.97 11.03
C ASP A 79 -4.09 10.14 11.50
N ALA A 80 -3.14 10.63 10.69
CA ALA A 80 -2.33 11.78 11.04
C ALA A 80 -3.15 13.07 11.23
N ALA A 81 -4.21 13.27 10.45
CA ALA A 81 -5.11 14.42 10.63
C ALA A 81 -5.89 14.30 11.95
N LYS A 82 -6.48 13.12 12.19
CA LYS A 82 -7.22 12.80 13.41
C LYS A 82 -6.33 12.83 14.65
N MET A 83 -5.10 12.34 14.56
CA MET A 83 -4.11 12.36 15.65
C MET A 83 -3.59 13.78 15.91
N LYS A 84 -3.43 14.62 14.87
CA LYS A 84 -3.12 16.05 15.06
C LYS A 84 -4.26 16.78 15.76
N GLU A 85 -5.50 16.51 15.37
CA GLU A 85 -6.68 17.05 16.03
C GLU A 85 -6.76 16.62 17.50
N LEU A 86 -6.56 15.33 17.77
CA LEU A 86 -6.52 14.78 19.13
C LEU A 86 -5.41 15.43 19.96
N ALA A 87 -4.20 15.57 19.40
CA ALA A 87 -3.09 16.24 20.07
C ALA A 87 -3.40 17.72 20.36
N ALA A 88 -4.11 18.41 19.45
CA ALA A 88 -4.55 19.78 19.66
C ALA A 88 -5.57 19.89 20.81
N LYS A 89 -6.56 18.98 20.86
CA LYS A 89 -7.54 18.90 21.96
C LYS A 89 -6.86 18.71 23.31
N ILE A 90 -5.97 17.71 23.42
CA ILE A 90 -5.21 17.45 24.66
C ILE A 90 -4.41 18.69 25.09
N ARG A 91 -3.73 19.37 24.16
CA ARG A 91 -2.97 20.58 24.49
C ARG A 91 -3.84 21.76 24.93
N ALA A 92 -5.04 21.90 24.37
CA ALA A 92 -5.99 22.94 24.75
C ALA A 92 -6.51 22.73 26.18
N GLU A 93 -6.87 21.48 26.51
CA GLU A 93 -7.28 21.07 27.86
C GLU A 93 -6.19 21.37 28.89
N ILE A 94 -4.94 20.94 28.62
CA ILE A 94 -3.80 21.19 29.52
C ILE A 94 -3.57 22.70 29.75
N LYS A 95 -3.77 23.53 28.73
CA LYS A 95 -3.53 24.98 28.81
C LYS A 95 -4.72 25.78 29.34
N GLY A 96 -5.83 25.13 29.68
CA GLY A 96 -7.06 25.80 30.13
C GLY A 96 -7.71 26.71 29.08
N LYS A 97 -7.43 26.51 27.79
CA LYS A 97 -8.08 27.27 26.70
C LYS A 97 -9.33 26.52 26.23
N PRO A 98 -10.52 27.16 26.16
CA PRO A 98 -11.69 26.53 25.58
C PRO A 98 -11.43 26.25 24.09
N VAL A 99 -11.76 25.05 23.63
CA VAL A 99 -11.81 24.73 22.20
C VAL A 99 -13.14 25.28 21.67
N THR A 100 -13.09 26.40 20.96
CA THR A 100 -14.23 26.96 20.18
C THR A 100 -14.18 26.47 18.75
#